data_AF-A0A0G0IEQ7-F1
#
_entry.id   AF-A0A0G0IEQ7-F1
#
_cell.length_a   1.000
_cell.length_b   1.000
_cell.length_c   1.000
_cell.angle_alpha   90.00
_cell.angle_beta   90.00
_cell.angle_gamma   90.00
#
_symmetry.space_group_name_H-M   'P 1'
#
loop_
_entity.id
_entity.type
_entity.pdbx_description
1 polymer ?
#
loop_
_entity_poly.entity_id
_entity_poly.type
_entity_poly.pdbx_seq_one_letter_code
_entity_poly.pdbx_strand_id
1 'polypeptide(L)'
;MSTTIQKRQKEERTALIENLKRMPIIQIACEKTGVSRATFYRWKNSNNKFSHQVDEALKESVEMVNDMAEAKLIASIKEGNMTALIYWLKHRHRAYSNKVELSGSLTHVSGEISEEYKELISKALRIALPEESEVTDEL
;
A
#
# COMPACT_ATOMS: atom_id res chain seq x y z
N MET A 1 -14.51 -10.70 -37.91
CA MET A 1 -15.40 -9.79 -37.14
C MET A 1 -15.73 -8.59 -37.99
N SER A 2 -16.99 -8.12 -38.00
CA SER A 2 -17.40 -6.93 -38.76
C SER A 2 -16.73 -5.66 -38.22
N THR A 3 -16.23 -4.79 -39.10
CA THR A 3 -15.49 -3.56 -38.80
C THR A 3 -16.27 -2.62 -37.86
N THR A 4 -17.59 -2.61 -37.98
CA THR A 4 -18.51 -1.83 -37.13
C THR A 4 -18.48 -2.28 -35.67
N ILE A 5 -18.37 -3.59 -35.42
CA ILE A 5 -18.34 -4.16 -34.05
C ILE A 5 -17.03 -3.76 -33.36
N GLN A 6 -15.91 -3.82 -34.07
CA GLN A 6 -14.61 -3.46 -33.53
C GLN A 6 -14.54 -1.97 -33.16
N LYS A 7 -15.15 -1.10 -33.99
CA LYS A 7 -15.25 0.34 -33.71
C LYS A 7 -16.05 0.58 -32.42
N ARG A 8 -17.25 0.01 -32.31
CA ARG A 8 -18.10 0.13 -31.11
C ARG A 8 -17.37 -0.32 -29.84
N GLN A 9 -16.76 -1.50 -29.86
CA GLN A 9 -16.04 -2.03 -28.69
C GLN A 9 -14.84 -1.16 -28.30
N LYS A 10 -14.18 -0.50 -29.27
CA LYS A 10 -13.10 0.43 -28.99
C LYS A 10 -13.65 1.67 -28.27
N GLU A 11 -14.75 2.24 -28.74
CA GLU A 11 -15.41 3.39 -28.11
C GLU A 11 -15.90 3.06 -26.70
N GLU A 12 -16.52 1.89 -26.51
CA GLU A 12 -16.97 1.41 -25.19
C GLU A 12 -15.81 1.24 -24.20
N ARG A 13 -14.69 0.64 -24.64
CA ARG A 13 -13.48 0.52 -23.79
C ARG A 13 -12.90 1.88 -23.42
N THR A 14 -12.84 2.81 -24.36
CA THR A 14 -12.37 4.18 -24.08
C THR A 14 -13.29 4.87 -23.07
N ALA A 15 -14.61 4.78 -23.25
CA ALA A 15 -15.59 5.37 -22.35
C ALA A 15 -15.51 4.76 -20.94
N LEU A 16 -15.27 3.45 -20.84
CA LEU A 16 -15.03 2.77 -19.55
C LEU A 16 -13.82 3.35 -18.84
N ILE A 17 -12.69 3.48 -19.53
CA ILE A 17 -11.45 4.04 -18.96
C ILE A 17 -11.68 5.47 -18.47
N GLU A 18 -12.33 6.33 -19.27
CA GLU A 18 -12.60 7.71 -18.88
C GLU A 18 -13.54 7.82 -17.66
N ASN A 19 -14.52 6.93 -17.54
CA ASN A 19 -15.34 6.87 -16.33
C ASN A 19 -14.53 6.38 -15.11
N LEU A 20 -13.65 5.39 -15.31
CA LEU A 20 -12.82 4.84 -14.25
C LEU A 20 -11.80 5.85 -13.73
N LYS A 21 -11.21 6.71 -14.58
CA LYS A 21 -10.33 7.82 -14.16
C LYS A 21 -11.01 8.81 -13.21
N ARG A 22 -12.34 8.92 -13.27
CA ARG A 22 -13.12 9.82 -12.41
C ARG A 22 -13.61 9.14 -11.14
N MET A 23 -13.78 7.82 -11.13
CA MET A 23 -14.25 7.12 -9.95
C MET A 23 -13.85 5.64 -10.03
N PRO A 24 -13.20 5.09 -8.99
CA PRO A 24 -12.66 3.73 -8.99
C PRO A 24 -13.74 2.66 -8.76
N ILE A 25 -14.92 2.80 -9.38
CA ILE A 25 -16.06 1.90 -9.18
C ILE A 25 -16.48 1.31 -10.52
N ILE A 26 -16.07 0.06 -10.76
CA ILE A 26 -16.33 -0.69 -12.01
C ILE A 26 -17.83 -0.78 -12.31
N GLN A 27 -18.67 -1.01 -11.29
CA GLN A 27 -20.12 -1.08 -11.46
C GLN A 27 -20.69 0.18 -12.11
N ILE A 28 -20.29 1.36 -11.60
CA ILE A 28 -20.80 2.64 -12.08
C ILE A 28 -20.28 2.94 -13.49
N ALA A 29 -19.02 2.60 -13.78
CA ALA A 29 -18.47 2.74 -15.13
C ALA A 29 -19.22 1.83 -16.13
N CYS A 30 -19.53 0.59 -15.74
CA CYS A 30 -20.31 -0.35 -16.54
C CYS A 30 -21.74 0.14 -16.81
N GLU A 31 -22.44 0.62 -15.78
CA GLU A 31 -23.79 1.18 -15.91
C GLU A 31 -23.82 2.40 -16.84
N LYS A 32 -22.87 3.34 -16.69
CA LYS A 32 -22.79 4.54 -17.52
C LYS A 32 -22.45 4.27 -18.98
N THR A 33 -21.76 3.17 -19.27
CA THR A 33 -21.33 2.80 -20.63
C THR A 33 -22.22 1.75 -21.28
N GLY A 34 -23.18 1.19 -20.56
CA GLY A 34 -24.03 0.09 -21.03
C GLY A 34 -23.28 -1.23 -21.21
N VAL A 35 -22.06 -1.36 -20.69
CA VAL A 35 -21.24 -2.57 -20.78
C VAL A 35 -21.47 -3.43 -19.55
N SER A 36 -21.81 -4.72 -19.73
CA SER A 36 -21.93 -5.63 -18.59
C SER A 36 -20.57 -5.88 -17.91
N ARG A 37 -20.58 -6.13 -16.59
CA ARG A 37 -19.35 -6.51 -15.86
C ARG A 37 -18.69 -7.76 -16.42
N ALA A 38 -19.47 -8.74 -16.87
CA ALA A 38 -18.93 -9.95 -17.49
C ALA A 38 -18.15 -9.62 -18.78
N THR A 39 -18.68 -8.70 -19.60
CA THR A 39 -17.99 -8.20 -20.80
C THR A 39 -16.72 -7.44 -20.45
N PHE A 40 -16.77 -6.56 -19.46
CA PHE A 40 -15.61 -5.83 -18.96
C PHE A 40 -14.47 -6.77 -18.55
N TYR A 41 -14.74 -7.75 -17.68
CA TYR A 41 -13.72 -8.68 -17.20
C TYR A 41 -13.20 -9.58 -18.32
N ARG A 42 -14.06 -10.00 -19.26
CA ARG A 42 -13.62 -10.73 -20.45
C ARG A 42 -12.60 -9.91 -21.24
N TRP A 43 -12.86 -8.62 -21.49
CA TRP A 43 -11.92 -7.75 -22.18
C TRP A 43 -10.65 -7.49 -21.39
N LYS A 44 -10.74 -7.29 -20.06
CA LYS A 44 -9.56 -7.12 -19.20
C LYS A 44 -8.64 -8.33 -19.27
N ASN A 45 -9.21 -9.54 -19.21
CA ASN A 45 -8.45 -10.79 -19.24
C ASN A 45 -7.88 -11.12 -20.63
N SER A 46 -8.58 -10.75 -21.71
CA SER A 46 -8.15 -11.09 -23.07
C SER A 46 -7.27 -10.03 -23.74
N ASN A 47 -7.17 -8.83 -23.19
CA ASN A 47 -6.45 -7.71 -23.81
C ASN A 47 -5.55 -7.01 -22.79
N ASN A 48 -4.26 -7.32 -22.84
CA ASN A 48 -3.26 -6.79 -21.92
C ASN A 48 -3.18 -5.25 -21.94
N LYS A 49 -3.28 -4.63 -23.13
CA LYS A 49 -3.27 -3.17 -23.25
C LYS A 49 -4.46 -2.55 -22.52
N PHE A 50 -5.65 -3.13 -22.68
CA PHE A 50 -6.84 -2.64 -21.98
C PHE A 50 -6.73 -2.85 -20.47
N SER A 51 -6.19 -3.99 -20.01
CA SER A 51 -5.96 -4.19 -18.57
C SER A 51 -5.06 -3.11 -17.99
N HIS A 52 -3.90 -2.86 -18.61
CA HIS A 52 -2.99 -1.84 -18.13
C HIS A 52 -3.64 -0.44 -18.09
N GLN A 53 -4.44 -0.08 -19.10
CA GLN A 53 -5.15 1.20 -19.09
C GLN A 53 -6.19 1.31 -17.98
N VAL A 54 -6.88 0.20 -17.68
CA VAL A 54 -7.82 0.12 -16.56
C VAL A 54 -7.09 0.26 -15.23
N ASP A 55 -5.98 -0.45 -15.06
CA ASP A 55 -5.22 -0.46 -13.81
C ASP A 55 -4.63 0.94 -13.52
N GLU A 56 -4.12 1.64 -14.54
CA GLU A 56 -3.67 3.04 -14.43
C GLU A 56 -4.83 4.00 -14.11
N ALA A 57 -5.98 3.87 -14.77
CA ALA A 57 -7.15 4.70 -14.51
C ALA A 57 -7.69 4.51 -13.08
N LEU A 58 -7.66 3.28 -12.56
CA LEU A 58 -8.03 3.00 -11.18
C LEU A 58 -7.04 3.64 -10.21
N LYS A 59 -5.74 3.57 -10.48
CA LYS A 59 -4.73 4.22 -9.65
C LYS A 59 -4.93 5.74 -9.59
N GLU A 60 -5.10 6.39 -10.75
CA GLU A 60 -5.33 7.84 -10.84
C GLU A 60 -6.61 8.26 -10.08
N SER A 61 -7.70 7.53 -10.26
CA SER A 61 -8.98 7.85 -9.63
C SER A 61 -9.00 7.61 -8.12
N VAL A 62 -8.21 6.66 -7.60
CA VAL A 62 -8.06 6.43 -6.16
C VAL A 62 -7.44 7.65 -5.50
N GLU A 63 -6.38 8.22 -6.07
CA GLU A 63 -5.75 9.44 -5.52
C GLU A 63 -6.75 10.62 -5.50
N MET A 64 -7.51 10.81 -6.58
CA MET A 64 -8.54 11.85 -6.61
C MET A 64 -9.62 11.64 -5.55
N VAL A 65 -10.05 10.40 -5.32
CA VAL A 65 -11.04 10.10 -4.26
C VAL A 65 -10.43 10.30 -2.87
N ASN A 66 -9.14 10.02 -2.67
CA ASN A 66 -8.44 10.31 -1.43
C ASN A 66 -8.45 11.82 -1.13
N ASP A 67 -8.12 12.67 -2.11
CA ASP A 67 -8.19 14.13 -1.96
C ASP A 67 -9.59 14.60 -1.58
N MET A 68 -10.62 14.03 -2.21
CA MET A 68 -12.01 14.33 -1.87
C MET A 68 -12.36 13.89 -0.44
N ALA A 69 -11.88 12.72 -0.01
CA ALA A 69 -12.09 12.21 1.33
C ALA A 69 -11.38 13.08 2.38
N GLU A 70 -10.16 13.55 2.11
CA GLU A 70 -9.44 14.48 2.97
C GLU A 70 -10.18 15.82 3.10
N ALA A 71 -10.66 16.37 1.99
CA ALA A 71 -11.46 17.60 2.01
C ALA A 71 -12.74 17.43 2.84
N LYS A 72 -13.43 16.29 2.73
CA LYS A 72 -14.60 15.97 3.54
C LYS A 72 -14.27 15.77 5.01
N LEU A 73 -13.16 15.11 5.33
CA LEU A 73 -12.68 14.96 6.70
C LEU A 73 -12.47 16.33 7.36
N ILE A 74 -11.80 17.26 6.67
CA ILE A 74 -11.57 18.63 7.16
C ILE A 74 -12.91 19.37 7.36
N ALA A 75 -13.84 19.24 6.42
CA ALA A 75 -15.17 19.84 6.56
C ALA A 75 -15.91 19.29 7.79
N SER A 76 -15.90 17.97 7.99
CA SER A 76 -16.51 17.35 9.18
C SER A 76 -15.85 17.79 10.49
N ILE A 77 -14.54 18.04 10.50
CA ILE A 77 -13.85 18.62 11.67
C ILE A 77 -14.37 20.03 11.96
N LYS A 78 -14.54 20.87 10.93
CA LYS A 78 -15.10 22.23 11.08
C LYS A 78 -16.53 22.22 11.60
N GLU A 79 -17.31 21.20 11.24
CA GLU A 79 -18.68 20.97 11.71
C GLU A 79 -18.75 20.37 13.13
N GLY A 80 -17.60 20.10 13.77
CA GLY A 80 -17.55 19.59 15.14
C GLY A 80 -17.70 18.07 15.26
N ASN A 81 -17.48 17.31 14.18
CA ASN A 81 -17.49 15.85 14.25
C ASN A 81 -16.29 15.35 15.08
N MET A 82 -16.57 14.93 16.32
CA MET A 82 -15.55 14.47 17.27
C MET A 82 -14.78 13.25 16.78
N THR A 83 -15.43 12.31 16.09
CA THR A 83 -14.77 11.12 15.56
C THR A 83 -13.76 11.48 14.47
N ALA A 84 -14.10 12.41 13.57
CA ALA A 84 -13.19 12.93 12.56
C ALA A 84 -11.98 13.65 13.17
N LEU A 85 -12.22 14.48 14.19
CA LEU A 85 -11.16 15.19 14.92
C LEU A 85 -10.19 14.22 15.62
N ILE A 86 -10.72 13.25 16.35
CA ILE A 86 -9.92 12.21 17.03
C ILE A 86 -9.12 11.43 15.99
N TYR A 87 -9.76 10.98 14.90
CA TYR A 87 -9.09 10.26 13.83
C TYR A 87 -7.92 11.07 13.26
N TRP A 88 -8.11 12.36 12.98
CA TRP A 88 -7.07 13.24 12.47
C TRP A 88 -5.88 13.37 13.43
N LEU A 89 -6.15 13.68 14.71
CA LEU A 89 -5.11 13.87 15.71
C LEU A 89 -4.31 12.58 15.94
N LYS A 90 -4.97 11.42 16.01
CA LYS A 90 -4.32 10.13 16.22
C LYS A 90 -3.29 9.78 15.13
N HIS A 91 -3.53 10.19 13.88
CA HIS A 91 -2.67 9.83 12.76
C HIS A 91 -1.64 10.92 12.39
N ARG A 92 -1.92 12.19 12.67
CA ARG A 92 -1.04 13.31 12.27
C ARG A 92 -0.29 13.98 13.41
N HIS A 93 -0.63 13.70 14.68
CA HIS A 93 0.03 14.31 15.82
C HIS A 93 0.56 13.25 16.79
N ARG A 94 1.89 13.12 16.88
CA ARG A 94 2.59 12.09 17.69
C ARG A 94 2.17 12.05 19.16
N ALA A 95 1.77 13.17 19.78
CA ALA A 95 1.29 13.14 21.16
C ALA A 95 -0.02 12.34 21.34
N TYR A 96 -0.82 12.19 20.28
CA TYR A 96 -2.10 11.49 20.28
C TYR A 96 -2.03 10.14 19.54
N SER A 97 -0.86 9.75 19.03
CA SER A 97 -0.69 8.45 18.39
C SER A 97 -0.87 7.33 19.41
N ASN A 98 -1.38 6.17 18.96
CA ASN A 98 -1.48 5.00 19.83
C ASN A 98 -0.09 4.63 20.35
N LYS A 99 0.07 4.54 21.67
CA LYS A 99 1.25 3.98 22.32
C LYS A 99 0.94 2.54 22.65
N VAL A 100 1.79 1.62 22.21
CA VAL A 100 1.73 0.22 22.63
C VAL A 100 2.54 0.12 23.92
N GLU A 101 1.88 -0.14 25.03
CA GLU A 101 2.56 -0.51 26.27
C GLU A 101 2.94 -1.99 26.20
N LEU A 102 4.24 -2.28 26.23
CA LEU A 102 4.76 -3.64 26.27
C LEU A 102 4.98 -4.02 27.74
N SER A 103 4.03 -4.74 28.32
CA SER A 103 4.18 -5.37 29.63
C SER A 103 4.66 -6.82 29.44
N GLY A 104 5.98 -6.98 29.41
CA GLY A 104 6.62 -8.29 29.33
C GLY A 104 7.85 -8.34 30.22
N SER A 105 8.05 -9.44 30.94
CA SER A 105 9.36 -9.75 31.50
C SER A 105 10.24 -10.20 30.33
N LEU A 106 11.15 -9.33 29.88
CA LEU A 106 12.16 -9.73 28.93
C LEU A 106 13.09 -10.71 29.69
N THR A 107 12.81 -12.00 29.58
CA THR A 107 13.73 -13.02 30.07
C THR A 107 14.94 -12.92 29.15
N HIS A 108 15.96 -12.20 29.60
CA HIS A 108 17.29 -12.35 29.03
C HIS A 108 17.68 -13.80 29.31
N VAL A 109 17.45 -14.66 28.32
CA VAL A 109 18.09 -15.97 28.30
C VAL A 109 19.55 -15.66 28.03
N SER A 110 20.29 -15.35 29.09
CA SER A 110 21.75 -15.41 29.11
C SER A 110 22.13 -16.88 29.00
N GLY A 111 21.79 -17.51 27.87
CA GLY A 111 22.29 -18.82 27.53
C GLY A 111 23.77 -18.65 27.24
N GLU A 112 24.62 -19.40 27.93
CA GLU A 112 26.00 -19.54 27.51
C GLU A 112 25.99 -19.99 26.04
N ILE A 113 26.57 -19.16 25.18
CA ILE A 113 26.71 -19.48 23.75
C ILE A 113 27.51 -20.79 23.68
N SER A 114 26.98 -21.82 23.01
CA SER A 114 27.70 -23.09 22.82
C SER A 114 29.09 -22.81 22.22
N GLU A 115 30.09 -23.57 22.64
CA GLU A 115 31.48 -23.40 22.21
C GLU A 115 31.65 -23.40 20.69
N GLU A 116 30.84 -24.19 19.98
CA GLU A 116 30.81 -24.22 18.50
C GLU A 116 30.42 -22.85 17.89
N TYR A 117 29.46 -22.15 18.49
CA TYR A 117 29.06 -20.82 18.03
C TYR A 117 30.08 -19.74 18.43
N LYS A 118 30.79 -19.90 19.56
CA LYS A 118 31.88 -18.99 19.95
C LYS A 118 33.02 -19.04 18.94
N GLU A 119 33.41 -20.23 18.47
CA GLU A 119 34.43 -20.39 17.43
C GLU A 119 34.00 -19.79 16.08
N LEU A 120 32.73 -19.95 15.70
CA LEU A 120 32.23 -19.37 14.47
C LEU A 120 32.22 -17.83 14.51
N ILE A 121 31.82 -17.26 15.64
CA ILE A 121 31.80 -15.81 15.87
C ILE A 121 33.23 -15.26 15.92
N SER A 122 34.17 -15.93 16.59
CA SER A 122 35.57 -15.49 16.65
C SER A 122 36.23 -15.50 15.28
N LYS A 123 35.96 -16.53 14.47
CA LYS A 123 36.43 -16.62 13.09
C LYS A 123 35.84 -15.52 12.21
N ALA A 124 34.54 -15.22 12.35
CA ALA A 124 33.90 -14.14 11.62
C ALA A 124 34.44 -12.76 12.02
N LEU A 125 34.65 -12.52 13.32
CA LEU A 125 35.25 -11.28 13.85
C LEU A 125 36.67 -11.07 13.31
N ARG A 126 37.49 -12.12 13.27
CA ARG A 126 38.87 -12.05 12.77
C ARG A 126 38.97 -11.76 11.27
N ILE A 127 37.94 -12.15 10.50
CA ILE A 127 37.86 -11.85 9.07
C ILE A 127 37.35 -10.41 8.84
N ALA A 128 36.46 -9.92 9.69
CA ALA A 128 35.82 -8.61 9.54
C ALA A 128 36.65 -7.45 10.11
N LEU A 129 37.50 -7.71 11.11
CA LEU A 129 38.37 -6.72 11.73
C LEU A 129 39.80 -6.82 11.18
N PRO A 130 40.42 -5.71 10.72
CA PRO A 130 41.84 -5.71 10.35
C PRO A 130 42.73 -5.95 11.58
N GLU A 131 43.86 -6.63 11.41
CA GLU A 131 44.69 -7.31 12.44
C GLU A 131 45.27 -6.46 13.61
N GLU A 132 44.94 -5.19 13.75
CA GLU A 132 45.41 -4.35 14.86
C GLU A 132 44.25 -3.91 15.76
N SER A 133 43.90 -4.78 16.71
CA SER A 133 43.50 -4.30 18.04
C SER A 133 43.94 -5.34 19.06
N GLU A 134 45.10 -5.09 19.68
CA GLU A 134 45.49 -5.77 20.91
C GLU A 134 44.32 -5.70 21.89
N VAL A 135 43.74 -6.86 22.21
CA VAL A 135 42.83 -6.97 23.35
C VAL A 135 43.72 -6.89 24.58
N THR A 136 43.87 -5.68 25.12
CA THR A 136 44.40 -5.49 26.47
C THR A 136 43.36 -6.03 27.44
N ASP A 137 43.60 -7.23 27.97
CA ASP A 137 43.02 -7.68 29.23
C ASP A 137 43.63 -6.81 30.36
N GLU A 138 43.02 -5.66 30.64
CA GLU A 138 43.23 -4.94 31.90
C GLU A 138 41.92 -4.87 32.69
N LEU A 139 41.85 -5.75 33.70
CA LEU A 139 41.12 -5.71 34.99
C LEU A 139 39.64 -5.30 35.02
#